data_AF-A0AAE9F1X4-F1
#
_entry.id   AF-A0AAE9F1X4-F1
#
_cell.length_a   1.000
_cell.length_b   1.000
_cell.length_c   1.000
_cell.angle_alpha   90.00
_cell.angle_beta   90.00
_cell.angle_gamma   90.00
#
_symmetry.space_group_name_H-M   'P 1'
#
loop_
_entity.id
_entity.type
_entity.pdbx_description
1 polymer ?
#
loop_
_entity_poly.entity_id
_entity_poly.type
_entity_poly.pdbx_seq_one_letter_code
_entity_poly.pdbx_strand_id
1 'polypeptide(L)'
;MNGFEWRKIQHDFHIISTTFAITFNIFLIILISTRSPKTMRSYKYLLMGVSIFEIFYSSVEIIATPIVHSFHTIVVVLTVVGDWPRLLMRILTSTYCGSFGCFLAMFAMLFVYRYYLVSGNSKVKYFESWYLVPLAAIVLFCGFIWGAIGYLMFGPSEEIDEFIRLDLYEELGLHPENITYVAPHFYLINEAGEKVWNWDCIIGMSGVCTIVASVPLVLLQLPLVILFIFSLLNIHLGQIAGIDTFTIFLFPAVDPLPTIFVIKAYRLTILGCLTTCRVAPLSHPTSQVPNANLVSVANIGGATAPRSLNLKYSTPIYLEP
;
A
#
# COMPACT_ATOMS: atom_id res chain seq x y z
N MET A 1 -19.61 12.22 21.42
CA MET A 1 -18.84 10.99 21.68
C MET A 1 -17.65 11.40 22.53
N ASN A 2 -17.42 10.73 23.66
CA ASN A 2 -16.29 11.12 24.52
C ASN A 2 -14.96 10.69 23.87
N GLY A 3 -13.86 11.31 24.30
CA GLY A 3 -12.52 11.03 23.77
C GLY A 3 -12.08 9.57 23.85
N PHE A 4 -12.45 8.90 24.93
CA PHE A 4 -12.09 7.51 25.20
C PHE A 4 -12.79 6.53 24.25
N GLU A 5 -14.09 6.73 24.02
CA GLU A 5 -14.89 5.98 23.06
C GLU A 5 -14.33 6.15 21.65
N TRP A 6 -13.97 7.37 21.26
CA TRP A 6 -13.38 7.64 19.95
C TRP A 6 -12.06 6.90 19.75
N ARG A 7 -11.14 7.00 20.72
CA ARG A 7 -9.87 6.26 20.68
C ARG A 7 -10.08 4.76 20.62
N LYS A 8 -11.04 4.23 21.40
CA LYS A 8 -11.36 2.80 21.38
C LYS A 8 -11.87 2.36 20.01
N ILE A 9 -12.77 3.12 19.39
CA ILE A 9 -13.28 2.82 18.05
C ILE A 9 -12.14 2.82 17.01
N GLN A 10 -11.27 3.84 17.05
CA GLN A 10 -10.10 3.90 16.16
C GLN A 10 -9.18 2.69 16.37
N HIS A 11 -8.90 2.35 17.63
CA HIS A 11 -8.04 1.22 18.00
C HIS A 11 -8.61 -0.13 17.56
N ASP A 12 -9.90 -0.37 17.80
CA ASP A 12 -10.57 -1.62 17.42
C ASP A 12 -10.61 -1.75 15.89
N PHE A 13 -10.94 -0.67 15.18
CA PHE A 13 -10.94 -0.66 13.71
C PHE A 13 -9.54 -0.88 13.12
N HIS A 14 -8.53 -0.24 13.72
CA HIS A 14 -7.13 -0.40 13.38
C HIS A 14 -6.70 -1.87 13.48
N ILE A 15 -6.94 -2.54 14.61
CA ILE A 15 -6.56 -3.96 14.80
C ILE A 15 -7.24 -4.86 13.78
N ILE A 16 -8.53 -4.64 13.51
CA ILE A 16 -9.27 -5.45 12.54
C ILE A 16 -8.67 -5.26 11.14
N SER A 17 -8.43 -4.01 10.74
CA SER A 17 -7.95 -3.67 9.40
C SER A 17 -6.53 -4.17 9.15
N THR A 18 -5.62 -3.97 10.10
CA THR A 18 -4.23 -4.47 10.01
C THR A 18 -4.16 -6.00 9.99
N THR A 19 -5.01 -6.68 10.74
CA THR A 19 -5.11 -8.14 10.70
C THR A 19 -5.52 -8.63 9.32
N PHE A 20 -6.51 -8.00 8.69
CA PHE A 20 -6.89 -8.30 7.30
C PHE A 20 -5.78 -7.95 6.31
N ALA A 21 -5.11 -6.81 6.47
CA ALA A 21 -4.00 -6.39 5.62
C ALA A 21 -2.87 -7.41 5.59
N ILE A 22 -2.41 -7.86 6.76
CA ILE A 22 -1.36 -8.88 6.87
C ILE A 22 -1.84 -10.20 6.25
N THR A 23 -3.06 -10.63 6.60
CA THR A 23 -3.61 -11.91 6.13
C THR A 23 -3.76 -11.94 4.61
N PHE A 24 -4.36 -10.90 4.01
CA PHE A 24 -4.60 -10.83 2.58
C PHE A 24 -3.31 -10.63 1.78
N ASN A 25 -2.33 -9.88 2.30
CA ASN A 25 -1.03 -9.76 1.65
C ASN A 25 -0.22 -11.05 1.70
N ILE A 26 -0.22 -11.78 2.82
CA ILE A 26 0.40 -13.11 2.90
C ILE A 26 -0.26 -14.06 1.89
N PHE A 27 -1.60 -14.06 1.84
CA PHE A 27 -2.36 -14.88 0.91
C PHE A 27 -2.05 -14.53 -0.56
N LEU A 28 -1.95 -13.23 -0.87
CA LEU A 28 -1.57 -12.75 -2.20
C LEU A 28 -0.15 -13.20 -2.57
N ILE A 29 0.82 -13.13 -1.66
CA ILE A 29 2.19 -13.64 -1.88
C ILE A 29 2.18 -15.13 -2.22
N ILE A 30 1.38 -15.93 -1.52
CA ILE A 30 1.23 -17.37 -1.79
C ILE A 30 0.65 -17.59 -3.20
N LEU A 31 -0.40 -16.86 -3.59
CA LEU A 31 -1.00 -16.94 -4.93
C LEU A 31 -0.01 -16.52 -6.02
N ILE A 32 0.73 -15.43 -5.80
CA ILE A 32 1.77 -14.95 -6.70
C ILE A 32 2.82 -16.04 -6.92
N SER A 33 3.27 -16.68 -5.83
CA SER A 33 4.34 -17.68 -5.88
C SER A 33 3.89 -18.98 -6.56
N THR A 34 2.63 -19.38 -6.39
CA THR A 34 2.15 -20.71 -6.79
C THR A 34 1.33 -20.73 -8.08
N ARG A 35 0.65 -19.63 -8.44
CA ARG A 35 -0.38 -19.60 -9.50
C ARG A 35 -0.17 -18.53 -10.57
N SER A 36 0.90 -17.71 -10.48
CA SER A 36 1.17 -16.68 -11.47
C SER A 36 1.39 -17.25 -12.88
N PRO A 37 0.70 -16.73 -13.92
CA PRO A 37 0.97 -17.08 -15.31
C PRO A 37 2.40 -16.73 -15.71
N LYS A 38 3.01 -17.54 -16.59
CA LYS A 38 4.37 -17.28 -17.13
C LYS A 38 4.47 -15.97 -17.92
N THR A 39 3.35 -15.44 -18.39
CA THR A 39 3.24 -14.15 -19.08
C THR A 39 3.42 -12.94 -18.16
N MET A 40 3.16 -13.07 -16.85
CA MET A 40 3.27 -11.97 -15.87
C MET A 40 4.71 -11.76 -15.32
N ARG A 41 5.72 -12.14 -16.13
CA ARG A 41 7.12 -12.39 -15.75
C ARG A 41 7.63 -11.51 -14.59
N SER A 42 7.81 -10.21 -14.81
CA SER A 42 8.45 -9.31 -13.84
C SER A 42 7.44 -8.59 -12.93
N TYR A 43 6.22 -8.40 -13.42
CA TYR A 43 5.11 -7.81 -12.66
C TYR A 43 4.80 -8.54 -11.35
N LYS A 44 4.93 -9.87 -11.35
CA LYS A 44 4.71 -10.66 -10.14
C LYS A 44 5.69 -10.29 -9.02
N TYR A 45 6.92 -9.89 -9.34
CA TYR A 45 7.90 -9.45 -8.35
C TYR A 45 7.61 -8.05 -7.83
N LEU A 46 7.09 -7.15 -8.68
CA LEU A 46 6.61 -5.84 -8.25
C LEU A 46 5.46 -5.99 -7.26
N LEU A 47 4.43 -6.80 -7.60
CA LEU A 47 3.31 -7.09 -6.70
C LEU A 47 3.77 -7.71 -5.38
N MET A 48 4.69 -8.68 -5.44
CA MET A 48 5.24 -9.32 -4.25
C MET A 48 6.01 -8.33 -3.37
N GLY A 49 6.78 -7.42 -3.99
CA GLY A 49 7.49 -6.35 -3.27
C GLY A 49 6.54 -5.40 -2.55
N VAL A 50 5.45 -4.99 -3.21
CA VAL A 50 4.41 -4.14 -2.58
C VAL A 50 3.75 -4.87 -1.42
N SER A 51 3.36 -6.15 -1.59
CA SER A 51 2.76 -6.92 -0.50
C SER A 51 3.70 -7.13 0.69
N ILE A 52 5.01 -7.32 0.45
CA ILE A 52 6.00 -7.41 1.53
C ILE A 52 6.09 -6.09 2.28
N PHE A 53 6.09 -4.96 1.56
CA PHE A 53 6.12 -3.65 2.19
C PHE A 53 4.83 -3.36 2.97
N GLU A 54 3.66 -3.74 2.47
CA GLU A 54 2.39 -3.59 3.19
C GLU A 54 2.39 -4.39 4.49
N ILE A 55 2.92 -5.62 4.49
CA ILE A 55 3.08 -6.40 5.72
C ILE A 55 4.02 -5.69 6.70
N PHE A 56 5.14 -5.14 6.21
CA PHE A 56 6.05 -4.34 7.05
C PHE A 56 5.35 -3.11 7.63
N TYR A 57 4.64 -2.34 6.80
CA TYR A 57 3.89 -1.16 7.20
C TYR A 57 2.84 -1.49 8.27
N SER A 58 2.01 -2.52 8.05
CA SER A 58 1.02 -2.97 9.02
C SER A 58 1.66 -3.52 10.31
N SER A 59 2.87 -4.08 10.24
CA SER A 59 3.60 -4.51 11.44
C SER A 59 4.04 -3.32 12.28
N VAL A 60 4.57 -2.26 11.64
CA VAL A 60 4.92 -1.01 12.33
C VAL A 60 3.66 -0.37 12.93
N GLU A 61 2.53 -0.38 12.20
CA GLU A 61 1.26 0.17 12.65
C GLU A 61 0.73 -0.55 13.90
N ILE A 62 0.74 -1.89 13.92
CA ILE A 62 0.31 -2.70 15.09
C ILE A 62 1.16 -2.39 16.33
N ILE A 63 2.47 -2.22 16.17
CA ILE A 63 3.38 -1.96 17.30
C ILE A 63 3.26 -0.52 17.78
N ALA A 64 3.20 0.44 16.86
CA ALA A 64 3.16 1.86 17.18
C ALA A 64 1.79 2.32 17.68
N THR A 65 0.70 1.70 17.21
CA THR A 65 -0.69 2.11 17.45
C THR A 65 -0.89 3.62 17.28
N PRO A 66 -0.59 4.19 16.10
CA PRO A 66 -0.60 5.63 15.89
C PRO A 66 -2.03 6.17 15.98
N ILE A 67 -2.17 7.30 16.66
CA ILE A 67 -3.39 8.10 16.73
C ILE A 67 -3.10 9.39 15.99
N VAL A 68 -3.89 9.67 14.95
CA VAL A 68 -3.82 10.95 14.24
C VAL A 68 -4.93 11.83 14.78
N HIS A 69 -4.54 13.01 15.26
CA HIS A 69 -5.46 13.99 15.83
C HIS A 69 -5.02 15.40 15.45
N SER A 70 -5.96 16.34 15.39
CA SER A 70 -5.66 17.74 15.09
C SER A 70 -6.00 18.60 16.31
N PHE A 71 -4.99 19.27 16.87
CA PHE A 71 -5.14 20.25 17.94
C PHE A 71 -4.93 21.65 17.37
N HIS A 72 -6.01 22.41 17.24
CA HIS A 72 -5.99 23.78 16.69
C HIS A 72 -5.28 23.85 15.34
N THR A 73 -4.08 24.44 15.29
CA THR A 73 -3.25 24.60 14.08
C THR A 73 -2.30 23.44 13.82
N ILE A 74 -2.24 22.43 14.69
CA ILE A 74 -1.25 21.36 14.63
C ILE A 74 -1.95 20.02 14.33
N VAL A 75 -1.45 19.32 13.31
CA VAL A 75 -1.77 17.90 13.11
C VAL A 75 -0.71 17.07 13.82
N VAL A 76 -1.14 16.20 14.72
CA VAL A 76 -0.25 15.39 15.56
C VAL A 76 -0.49 13.91 15.26
N VAL A 77 0.59 13.20 14.93
CA VAL A 77 0.61 11.74 14.91
C VAL A 77 1.26 11.28 16.21
N LEU A 78 0.46 10.81 17.15
CA LEU A 78 0.92 10.41 18.48
C LEU A 78 0.83 8.90 18.69
N THR A 79 1.68 8.40 19.59
CA THR A 79 1.72 7.01 20.00
C THR A 79 1.88 6.96 21.52
N VAL A 80 1.17 6.04 22.17
CA VAL A 80 1.28 5.83 23.62
C VAL A 80 2.54 5.03 23.88
N VAL A 81 3.42 5.53 24.75
CA VAL A 81 4.72 4.88 25.00
C VAL A 81 4.56 3.60 25.83
N GLY A 82 3.69 3.61 26.83
CA GLY A 82 3.50 2.48 27.74
C GLY A 82 4.82 2.07 28.42
N ASP A 83 5.07 0.77 28.51
CA ASP A 83 6.30 0.19 29.07
C ASP A 83 7.48 0.14 28.07
N TRP A 84 7.28 0.63 26.84
CA TRP A 84 8.30 0.57 25.80
C TRP A 84 9.32 1.71 25.95
N PRO A 85 10.57 1.51 25.49
CA PRO A 85 11.54 2.60 25.43
C PRO A 85 11.02 3.76 24.57
N ARG A 86 10.97 4.98 25.12
CA ARG A 86 10.49 6.17 24.40
C ARG A 86 11.21 6.39 23.07
N LEU A 87 12.51 6.10 23.01
CA LEU A 87 13.29 6.17 21.76
C LEU A 87 12.77 5.21 20.69
N LEU A 88 12.45 3.97 21.07
CA LEU A 88 11.90 2.97 20.15
C LEU A 88 10.56 3.44 19.60
N MET A 89 9.66 3.88 20.47
CA MET A 89 8.35 4.38 20.05
C MET A 89 8.47 5.59 19.13
N ARG A 90 9.37 6.54 19.43
CA ARG A 90 9.61 7.70 18.56
C ARG A 90 10.12 7.30 17.17
N ILE A 91 11.03 6.33 17.12
CA ILE A 91 11.52 5.76 15.84
C ILE A 91 10.37 5.11 15.09
N LEU A 92 9.52 4.33 15.77
CA LEU A 92 8.36 3.68 15.16
C LEU A 92 7.33 4.69 14.66
N THR A 93 6.99 5.74 15.41
CA THR A 93 6.09 6.83 14.96
C THR A 93 6.64 7.51 13.71
N SER A 94 7.93 7.82 13.70
CA SER A 94 8.58 8.47 12.54
C SER A 94 8.65 7.53 11.33
N THR A 95 8.91 6.24 11.57
CA THR A 95 8.94 5.19 10.54
C THR A 95 7.56 4.98 9.94
N TYR A 96 6.50 5.01 10.75
CA TYR A 96 5.11 4.98 10.31
C TYR A 96 4.82 6.14 9.35
N CYS A 97 5.14 7.38 9.75
CA CYS A 97 4.96 8.56 8.90
C CYS A 97 5.74 8.47 7.58
N GLY A 98 7.01 8.06 7.63
CA GLY A 98 7.84 7.93 6.42
C GLY A 98 7.37 6.79 5.50
N SER A 99 6.94 5.68 6.08
CA SER A 99 6.47 4.50 5.33
C SER A 99 5.15 4.77 4.61
N PHE A 100 4.30 5.62 5.17
CA PHE A 100 3.10 6.10 4.49
C PHE A 100 3.44 6.84 3.18
N GLY A 101 4.53 7.60 3.13
CA GLY A 101 5.03 8.22 1.90
C GLY A 101 5.49 7.22 0.84
N CYS A 102 6.28 6.22 1.25
CA CYS A 102 6.67 5.09 0.37
C CYS A 102 5.44 4.41 -0.21
N PHE A 103 4.46 4.15 0.64
CA PHE A 103 3.24 3.44 0.32
C PHE A 103 2.48 4.10 -0.86
N LEU A 104 2.28 5.43 -0.79
CA LEU A 104 1.65 6.19 -1.87
C LEU A 104 2.43 6.11 -3.19
N ALA A 105 3.76 6.18 -3.15
CA ALA A 105 4.59 6.10 -4.35
C ALA A 105 4.59 4.68 -4.96
N MET A 106 4.58 3.62 -4.15
CA MET A 106 4.41 2.25 -4.62
C MET A 106 3.07 2.00 -5.29
N PHE A 107 1.99 2.59 -4.75
CA PHE A 107 0.69 2.53 -5.38
C PHE A 107 0.68 3.25 -6.75
N ALA A 108 1.32 4.42 -6.84
CA ALA A 108 1.47 5.12 -8.12
C ALA A 108 2.22 4.27 -9.15
N MET A 109 3.28 3.55 -8.75
CA MET A 109 3.99 2.63 -9.63
C MET A 109 3.08 1.51 -10.15
N LEU A 110 2.25 0.90 -9.29
CA LEU A 110 1.28 -0.11 -9.69
C LEU A 110 0.25 0.45 -10.67
N PHE A 111 -0.24 1.66 -10.45
CA PHE A 111 -1.19 2.32 -11.34
C PHE A 111 -0.57 2.59 -12.72
N VAL A 112 0.62 3.19 -12.77
CA VAL A 112 1.34 3.46 -14.02
C VAL A 112 1.62 2.16 -14.78
N TYR A 113 2.02 1.11 -14.08
CA TYR A 113 2.22 -0.20 -14.69
C TYR A 113 0.92 -0.72 -15.33
N ARG A 114 -0.20 -0.72 -14.59
CA ARG A 114 -1.50 -1.19 -15.09
C ARG A 114 -1.96 -0.36 -16.29
N TYR A 115 -1.74 0.94 -16.25
CA TYR A 115 -2.02 1.84 -17.37
C TYR A 115 -1.23 1.42 -18.62
N TYR A 116 0.08 1.24 -18.53
CA TYR A 116 0.89 0.82 -19.68
C TYR A 116 0.52 -0.56 -20.21
N LEU A 117 0.16 -1.49 -19.33
CA LEU A 117 -0.31 -2.82 -19.71
C LEU A 117 -1.62 -2.76 -20.50
N VAL A 118 -2.60 -1.97 -20.04
CA VAL A 118 -3.91 -1.83 -20.70
C VAL A 118 -3.78 -1.05 -22.01
N SER A 119 -2.96 0.00 -22.05
CA SER A 119 -2.73 0.79 -23.27
C SER A 119 -1.86 0.07 -24.31
N GLY A 120 -1.30 -1.11 -24.00
CA GLY A 120 -0.39 -1.82 -24.91
C GLY A 120 0.90 -1.05 -25.23
N ASN A 121 1.31 -0.13 -24.34
CA ASN A 121 2.43 0.76 -24.59
C ASN A 121 3.77 0.02 -24.40
N SER A 122 4.71 0.19 -25.34
CA SER A 122 6.04 -0.45 -25.28
C SER A 122 6.87 -0.04 -24.05
N LYS A 123 6.51 1.06 -23.38
CA LYS A 123 7.09 1.51 -22.10
C LYS A 123 6.88 0.54 -20.94
N VAL A 124 5.97 -0.44 -21.03
CA VAL A 124 5.85 -1.50 -20.02
C VAL A 124 7.17 -2.25 -19.80
N LYS A 125 8.06 -2.28 -20.81
CA LYS A 125 9.41 -2.88 -20.73
C LYS A 125 10.29 -2.27 -19.64
N TYR A 126 10.07 -1.02 -19.23
CA TYR A 126 10.79 -0.42 -18.10
C TYR A 126 10.51 -1.15 -16.77
N PHE A 127 9.36 -1.83 -16.67
CA PHE A 127 8.97 -2.61 -15.51
C PHE A 127 9.31 -4.11 -15.66
N GLU A 128 9.93 -4.52 -16.77
CA GLU A 128 10.20 -5.93 -17.06
C GLU A 128 11.61 -6.38 -16.67
N SER A 129 12.46 -5.51 -16.14
CA SER A 129 13.88 -5.80 -15.89
C SER A 129 14.41 -5.21 -14.57
N TRP A 130 15.73 -5.24 -14.39
CA TRP A 130 16.45 -4.72 -13.21
C TRP A 130 16.19 -3.23 -12.94
N TYR A 131 15.62 -2.48 -13.90
CA TYR A 131 15.18 -1.09 -13.75
C TYR A 131 14.15 -0.87 -12.64
N LEU A 132 13.42 -1.91 -12.21
CA LEU A 132 12.54 -1.83 -11.05
C LEU A 132 13.28 -1.62 -9.73
N VAL A 133 14.50 -2.16 -9.59
CA VAL A 133 15.28 -2.08 -8.35
C VAL A 133 15.67 -0.64 -8.01
N PRO A 134 16.28 0.16 -8.90
CA PRO A 134 16.58 1.55 -8.59
C PRO A 134 15.32 2.37 -8.37
N LEU A 135 14.21 2.07 -9.06
CA LEU A 135 12.94 2.76 -8.83
C LEU A 135 12.38 2.49 -7.43
N ALA A 136 12.38 1.22 -6.98
CA ALA A 136 12.00 0.85 -5.63
C ALA A 136 12.94 1.48 -4.58
N ALA A 137 14.25 1.52 -4.86
CA ALA A 137 15.23 2.16 -3.98
C ALA A 137 14.98 3.66 -3.84
N ILE A 138 14.64 4.36 -4.93
CA ILE A 138 14.27 5.79 -4.88
C ILE A 138 13.03 5.99 -4.00
N VAL A 139 12.00 5.14 -4.17
CA VAL A 139 10.77 5.24 -3.35
C VAL A 139 11.07 5.03 -1.87
N LEU A 140 11.84 3.99 -1.53
CA LEU A 140 12.26 3.73 -0.14
C LEU A 140 13.11 4.88 0.42
N PHE A 141 13.96 5.48 -0.40
CA PHE A 141 14.78 6.62 -0.01
C PHE A 141 13.93 7.88 0.25
N CYS A 142 12.90 8.14 -0.55
CA CYS A 142 11.97 9.23 -0.31
C CYS A 142 11.22 9.08 1.02
N GLY A 143 10.73 7.88 1.35
CA GLY A 143 10.09 7.66 2.66
C GLY A 143 11.08 7.66 3.82
N PHE A 144 12.33 7.25 3.60
CA PHE A 144 13.39 7.43 4.59
C PHE A 144 13.64 8.92 4.87
N ILE A 145 13.73 9.77 3.84
CA ILE A 145 13.86 11.22 3.99
C ILE A 145 12.67 11.78 4.77
N TRP A 146 11.44 11.40 4.42
CA TRP A 146 10.25 11.86 5.16
C TRP A 146 10.30 11.40 6.62
N GLY A 147 10.59 10.13 6.89
CA GLY A 147 10.74 9.62 8.26
C GLY A 147 11.83 10.36 9.04
N ALA A 148 12.95 10.69 8.40
CA ALA A 148 14.03 11.46 8.99
C ALA A 148 13.60 12.91 9.29
N ILE A 149 12.88 13.57 8.38
CA ILE A 149 12.29 14.90 8.62
C ILE A 149 11.34 14.83 9.83
N GLY A 150 10.46 13.82 9.87
CA GLY A 150 9.55 13.62 11.00
C GLY A 150 10.28 13.43 12.33
N TYR A 151 11.35 12.64 12.32
CA TYR A 151 12.14 12.37 13.52
C TYR A 151 12.93 13.60 13.98
N LEU A 152 13.57 14.33 13.07
CA LEU A 152 14.51 15.41 13.37
C LEU A 152 13.83 16.76 13.55
N MET A 153 12.81 17.07 12.75
CA MET A 153 12.23 18.42 12.65
C MET A 153 10.84 18.54 13.27
N PHE A 154 10.12 17.43 13.44
CA PHE A 154 8.75 17.41 13.98
C PHE A 154 8.64 16.64 15.31
N GLY A 155 9.76 16.43 16.00
CA GLY A 155 9.77 15.69 17.25
C GLY A 155 9.14 16.44 18.43
N PRO A 156 8.98 15.77 19.59
CA PRO A 156 8.43 16.39 20.79
C PRO A 156 9.28 17.53 21.32
N SER A 157 8.62 18.58 21.84
CA SER A 157 9.26 19.74 22.48
C SER A 157 8.39 20.25 23.63
N GLU A 158 9.01 20.92 24.62
CA GLU A 158 8.28 21.46 25.79
C GLU A 158 7.18 22.45 25.37
N GLU A 159 7.46 23.29 24.37
CA GLU A 159 6.51 24.27 23.84
C GLU A 159 5.26 23.60 23.23
N ILE A 160 5.44 22.53 22.44
CA ILE A 160 4.31 21.79 21.87
C ILE A 160 3.57 21.01 22.97
N ASP A 161 4.30 20.43 23.92
CA ASP A 161 3.72 19.69 25.05
C ASP A 161 2.80 20.59 25.89
N GLU A 162 3.21 21.82 26.18
CA GLU A 162 2.36 22.81 26.87
C GLU A 162 1.17 23.24 26.03
N PHE A 163 1.40 23.50 24.73
CA PHE A 163 0.35 23.92 23.81
C PHE A 163 -0.79 22.89 23.70
N ILE A 164 -0.47 21.60 23.58
CA ILE A 164 -1.48 20.55 23.43
C ILE A 164 -1.99 20.00 24.77
N ARG A 165 -1.40 20.37 25.92
CA ARG A 165 -1.63 19.65 27.20
C ARG A 165 -3.09 19.56 27.60
N LEU A 166 -3.82 20.68 27.58
CA LEU A 166 -5.22 20.75 27.98
C LEU A 166 -6.09 19.98 26.99
N ASP A 167 -5.96 20.27 25.69
CA ASP A 167 -6.74 19.61 24.65
C ASP A 167 -6.47 18.10 24.58
N LEU A 168 -5.22 17.68 24.76
CA LEU A 168 -4.83 16.27 24.82
C LEU A 168 -5.49 15.55 25.99
N TYR A 169 -5.64 16.21 27.15
CA TYR A 169 -6.32 15.65 28.29
C TYR A 169 -7.84 15.64 28.11
N GLU A 170 -8.44 16.73 27.64
CA GLU A 170 -9.89 16.84 27.47
C GLU A 170 -10.41 15.96 26.32
N GLU A 171 -9.73 15.94 25.19
CA GLU A 171 -10.16 15.18 24.00
C GLU A 171 -9.61 13.77 23.97
N LEU A 172 -8.41 13.52 24.51
CA LEU A 172 -7.77 12.21 24.46
C LEU A 172 -7.42 11.63 25.83
N GLY A 173 -7.75 12.25 26.97
CA GLY A 173 -7.45 11.69 28.31
C GLY A 173 -6.00 11.21 28.47
N LEU A 174 -5.07 11.85 27.76
CA LEU A 174 -3.65 11.51 27.71
C LEU A 174 -2.83 12.69 28.23
N HIS A 175 -1.61 12.39 28.65
CA HIS A 175 -0.65 13.38 29.11
C HIS A 175 0.60 13.33 28.22
N PRO A 176 1.25 14.48 27.90
CA PRO A 176 2.43 14.52 27.03
C PRO A 176 3.57 13.60 27.48
N GLU A 177 3.70 13.37 28.78
CA GLU A 177 4.70 12.49 29.40
C GLU A 177 4.54 11.03 28.96
N ASN A 178 3.30 10.60 28.68
CA ASN A 178 2.94 9.21 28.35
C ASN A 178 2.95 8.93 26.84
N ILE A 179 3.21 9.94 26.00
CA ILE A 179 3.13 9.82 24.56
C ILE A 179 4.42 10.29 23.88
N THR A 180 4.64 9.81 22.67
CA THR A 180 5.58 10.45 21.73
C THR A 180 4.84 10.74 20.44
N TYR A 181 5.28 11.76 19.71
CA TYR A 181 4.56 12.22 18.54
C TYR A 181 5.47 12.82 17.48
N VAL A 182 4.92 12.93 16.29
CA VAL A 182 5.40 13.72 15.17
C VAL A 182 4.37 14.84 14.94
N ALA A 183 4.76 16.09 15.19
CA ALA A 183 3.89 17.25 15.15
C ALA A 183 4.56 18.42 14.41
N PRO A 184 4.26 18.63 13.12
CA PRO A 184 4.66 19.84 12.42
C PRO A 184 3.94 21.06 13.04
N HIS A 185 4.64 21.80 13.90
CA HIS A 185 4.14 23.03 14.50
C HIS A 185 4.73 24.25 13.77
N PHE A 186 3.90 24.92 12.98
CA PHE A 186 4.33 26.00 12.08
C PHE A 186 4.73 27.31 12.79
N TYR A 187 4.23 27.53 14.01
CA TYR A 187 4.42 28.78 14.73
C TYR A 187 4.80 28.50 16.17
N LEU A 188 5.80 29.17 16.71
CA LEU A 188 6.15 29.10 18.13
C LEU A 188 5.74 30.41 18.81
N ILE A 189 5.53 30.37 20.12
CA ILE A 189 5.28 31.57 20.94
C ILE A 189 6.60 31.88 21.64
N ASN A 190 7.18 33.05 21.37
CA ASN A 190 8.41 33.46 22.05
C ASN A 190 8.14 33.88 23.51
N GLU A 191 9.20 34.11 24.30
CA GLU A 191 9.08 34.58 25.70
C GLU A 191 8.32 35.92 25.82
N ALA A 192 8.23 36.70 24.75
CA ALA A 192 7.48 37.96 24.69
C ALA A 192 5.99 37.76 24.31
N GLY A 193 5.54 36.52 24.10
CA GLY A 193 4.17 36.18 23.70
C GLY A 193 3.86 36.41 22.22
N GLU A 194 4.87 36.69 21.40
CA GLU A 194 4.71 36.92 19.96
C GLU A 194 4.81 35.61 19.17
N LYS A 195 3.99 35.51 18.12
CA LYS A 195 3.95 34.36 17.21
C LYS A 195 5.11 34.44 16.22
N VAL A 196 6.08 33.54 16.35
CA VAL A 196 7.26 33.47 15.47
C VAL A 196 7.17 32.23 14.59
N TRP A 197 7.67 32.32 13.36
CA TRP A 197 7.69 31.18 12.43
C TRP A 197 8.71 30.12 12.83
N ASN A 198 8.29 28.86 12.85
CA ASN A 198 9.20 27.73 13.03
C ASN A 198 9.85 27.37 11.69
N TRP A 199 11.06 27.90 11.43
CA TRP A 199 11.77 27.66 10.18
C TRP A 199 12.13 26.19 9.95
N ASP A 200 12.45 25.44 11.00
CA ASP A 200 12.72 24.00 10.88
C ASP A 200 11.46 23.26 10.43
N CYS A 201 10.31 23.58 11.01
CA CYS A 201 9.04 23.00 10.59
C CYS A 201 8.70 23.37 9.14
N ILE A 202 8.90 24.63 8.73
CA ILE A 202 8.62 25.10 7.37
C ILE A 202 9.51 24.38 6.36
N ILE A 203 10.82 24.29 6.63
CA ILE A 203 11.77 23.60 5.75
C ILE A 203 11.41 22.12 5.67
N GLY A 204 11.15 21.46 6.80
CA GLY A 204 10.74 20.07 6.85
C GLY A 204 9.45 19.82 6.06
N MET A 205 8.43 20.66 6.26
CA MET A 205 7.16 20.53 5.57
C MET A 205 7.31 20.79 4.07
N SER A 206 8.15 21.74 3.65
CA SER A 206 8.42 21.97 2.22
C SER A 206 9.03 20.74 1.54
N GLY A 207 9.92 20.02 2.25
CA GLY A 207 10.50 18.76 1.79
C GLY A 207 9.44 17.67 1.64
N VAL A 208 8.59 17.50 2.65
CA VAL A 208 7.45 16.56 2.60
C VAL A 208 6.50 16.90 1.45
N CYS A 209 6.11 18.16 1.30
CA CYS A 209 5.25 18.62 0.20
C CYS A 209 5.87 18.35 -1.17
N THR A 210 7.18 18.50 -1.33
CA THR A 210 7.87 18.20 -2.60
C THR A 210 7.81 16.71 -2.93
N ILE A 211 8.01 15.84 -1.94
CA ILE A 211 7.86 14.39 -2.09
C ILE A 211 6.42 14.05 -2.50
N VAL A 212 5.43 14.60 -1.80
CA VAL A 212 4.01 14.34 -2.08
C VAL A 212 3.60 14.87 -3.46
N ALA A 213 4.01 16.08 -3.83
CA ALA A 213 3.67 16.70 -5.11
C ALA A 213 4.24 15.95 -6.32
N SER A 214 5.35 15.22 -6.14
CA SER A 214 5.93 14.38 -7.20
C SER A 214 5.10 13.13 -7.52
N VAL A 215 4.19 12.73 -6.63
CA VAL A 215 3.34 11.53 -6.79
C VAL A 215 1.98 11.95 -7.33
N PRO A 216 1.62 11.64 -8.60
CA PRO A 216 0.39 12.12 -9.23
C PRO A 216 -0.83 11.26 -8.81
N LEU A 217 -1.27 11.38 -7.56
CA LEU A 217 -2.45 10.68 -7.03
C LEU A 217 -3.44 11.64 -6.38
N VAL A 218 -3.94 12.57 -7.19
CA VAL A 218 -4.83 13.66 -6.78
C VAL A 218 -6.03 13.16 -5.95
N LEU A 219 -6.56 11.96 -6.22
CA LEU A 219 -7.72 11.42 -5.48
C LEU A 219 -7.38 10.83 -4.09
N LEU A 220 -6.17 10.28 -3.90
CA LEU A 220 -5.74 9.68 -2.62
C LEU A 220 -5.12 10.71 -1.67
N GLN A 221 -4.61 11.82 -2.22
CA GLN A 221 -3.93 12.87 -1.45
C GLN A 221 -4.88 13.98 -0.98
N LEU A 222 -6.09 14.04 -1.54
CA LEU A 222 -7.08 15.07 -1.19
C LEU A 222 -7.35 15.17 0.31
N PRO A 223 -7.63 14.09 1.06
CA PRO A 223 -7.93 14.19 2.50
C PRO A 223 -6.78 14.80 3.30
N LEU A 224 -5.54 14.33 3.09
CA LEU A 224 -4.36 14.84 3.78
C LEU A 224 -4.04 16.29 3.45
N VAL A 225 -4.12 16.66 2.16
CA VAL A 225 -3.90 18.05 1.74
C VAL A 225 -4.97 18.96 2.35
N ILE A 226 -6.22 18.50 2.42
CA ILE A 226 -7.31 19.21 3.10
C ILE A 226 -7.01 19.40 4.59
N LEU A 227 -6.54 18.35 5.30
CA LEU A 227 -6.15 18.47 6.72
C LEU A 227 -5.06 19.52 6.92
N PHE A 228 -3.99 19.48 6.13
CA PHE A 228 -2.89 20.44 6.24
C PHE A 228 -3.31 21.87 5.88
N ILE A 229 -4.16 22.05 4.87
CA ILE A 229 -4.72 23.38 4.54
C ILE A 229 -5.57 23.91 5.69
N PHE A 230 -6.45 23.10 6.27
CA PHE A 230 -7.27 23.53 7.40
C PHE A 230 -6.45 23.87 8.64
N SER A 231 -5.41 23.08 8.92
CA SER A 231 -4.42 23.37 9.98
C SER A 231 -3.70 24.70 9.73
N LEU A 232 -3.29 24.99 8.48
CA LEU A 232 -2.70 26.28 8.10
C LEU A 232 -3.67 27.46 8.24
N LEU A 233 -4.95 27.25 7.93
CA LEU A 233 -6.01 28.25 8.07
C LEU A 233 -6.52 28.42 9.51
N ASN A 234 -5.96 27.69 10.48
CA ASN A 234 -6.38 27.69 11.88
C ASN A 234 -7.85 27.28 12.07
N ILE A 235 -8.30 26.28 11.30
CA ILE A 235 -9.64 25.71 11.40
C ILE A 235 -9.56 24.41 12.21
N HIS A 236 -10.26 24.37 13.35
CA HIS A 236 -10.28 23.22 14.26
C HIS A 236 -11.14 22.08 13.72
N LEU A 237 -10.52 20.96 13.35
CA LEU A 237 -11.22 19.77 12.88
C LEU A 237 -11.53 18.75 13.99
N GLY A 238 -10.79 18.79 15.12
CA GLY A 238 -10.93 17.86 16.24
C GLY A 238 -11.02 16.40 15.76
N GLN A 239 -12.07 15.69 16.17
CA GLN A 239 -12.33 14.29 15.80
C GLN A 239 -12.51 14.04 14.30
N ILE A 240 -12.94 15.03 13.50
CA ILE A 240 -13.15 14.87 12.05
C ILE A 240 -11.82 14.56 11.35
N ALA A 241 -10.71 15.11 11.85
CA ALA A 241 -9.38 14.79 11.33
C ALA A 241 -9.03 13.30 11.47
N GLY A 242 -9.62 12.61 12.45
CA GLY A 242 -9.45 11.18 12.67
C GLY A 242 -10.21 10.28 11.68
N ILE A 243 -11.06 10.83 10.81
CA ILE A 243 -11.75 10.06 9.75
C ILE A 243 -10.72 9.55 8.73
N ASP A 244 -9.73 10.38 8.40
CA ASP A 244 -8.65 10.03 7.47
C ASP A 244 -7.89 8.79 7.94
N THR A 245 -7.74 8.65 9.26
CA THR A 245 -7.12 7.50 9.92
C THR A 245 -7.81 6.18 9.56
N PHE A 246 -9.15 6.13 9.50
CA PHE A 246 -9.87 4.92 9.09
C PHE A 246 -9.58 4.53 7.65
N THR A 247 -9.44 5.52 6.77
CA THR A 247 -9.12 5.27 5.36
C THR A 247 -7.68 4.75 5.23
N ILE A 248 -6.73 5.34 5.97
CA ILE A 248 -5.34 4.91 6.00
C ILE A 248 -5.23 3.46 6.49
N PHE A 249 -5.93 3.11 7.57
CA PHE A 249 -5.90 1.76 8.15
C PHE A 249 -6.56 0.71 7.25
N LEU A 250 -7.67 1.06 6.60
CA LEU A 250 -8.41 0.12 5.76
C LEU A 250 -7.69 -0.16 4.43
N PHE A 251 -6.92 0.79 3.93
CA PHE A 251 -6.41 0.72 2.56
C PHE A 251 -5.47 -0.48 2.30
N PRO A 252 -4.47 -0.80 3.16
CA PRO A 252 -3.64 -1.99 2.98
C PRO A 252 -4.41 -3.32 3.01
N ALA A 253 -5.59 -3.36 3.64
CA ALA A 253 -6.47 -4.53 3.58
C ALA A 253 -7.22 -4.62 2.24
N VAL A 254 -7.56 -3.49 1.64
CA VAL A 254 -8.31 -3.46 0.38
C VAL A 254 -7.40 -3.64 -0.85
N ASP A 255 -6.17 -3.12 -0.83
CA ASP A 255 -5.23 -3.16 -1.97
C ASP A 255 -4.99 -4.55 -2.61
N PRO A 256 -4.75 -5.63 -1.84
CA PRO A 256 -4.51 -6.95 -2.45
C PRO A 256 -5.74 -7.50 -3.17
N LEU A 257 -6.96 -7.07 -2.82
CA LEU A 257 -8.21 -7.63 -3.33
C LEU A 257 -8.40 -7.42 -4.84
N PRO A 258 -8.28 -6.20 -5.42
CA PRO A 258 -8.27 -6.01 -6.86
C PRO A 258 -7.30 -6.93 -7.60
N THR A 259 -6.10 -7.14 -7.06
CA THR A 259 -5.11 -8.02 -7.68
C THR A 259 -5.58 -9.48 -7.67
N ILE A 260 -6.13 -9.94 -6.56
CA ILE A 260 -6.69 -11.29 -6.41
C ILE A 260 -7.85 -11.52 -7.38
N PHE A 261 -8.76 -10.55 -7.51
CA PHE A 261 -9.98 -10.68 -8.33
C PHE A 261 -9.79 -10.34 -9.82
N VAL A 262 -8.78 -9.57 -10.21
CA VAL A 262 -8.55 -9.27 -11.63
C VAL A 262 -7.81 -10.43 -12.32
N ILE A 263 -6.84 -11.05 -11.64
CA ILE A 263 -5.99 -12.07 -12.26
C ILE A 263 -6.76 -13.40 -12.35
N LYS A 264 -7.07 -13.81 -13.59
CA LYS A 264 -7.87 -15.02 -13.88
C LYS A 264 -7.33 -16.28 -13.20
N ALA A 265 -6.01 -16.49 -13.20
CA ALA A 265 -5.39 -17.65 -12.57
C ALA A 265 -5.63 -17.70 -11.04
N TYR A 266 -5.64 -16.56 -10.38
CA TYR A 266 -5.87 -16.47 -8.93
C TYR A 266 -7.33 -16.77 -8.60
N ARG A 267 -8.27 -16.13 -9.32
CA ARG A 267 -9.71 -16.41 -9.19
C ARG A 267 -10.05 -17.88 -9.40
N LEU A 268 -9.53 -18.49 -10.47
CA LEU A 268 -9.79 -19.90 -10.76
C LEU A 268 -9.25 -20.83 -9.66
N THR A 269 -8.11 -20.47 -9.05
CA THR A 269 -7.57 -21.23 -7.92
C THR A 269 -8.49 -21.13 -6.69
N ILE A 270 -8.98 -19.93 -6.37
CA ILE A 270 -9.90 -19.71 -5.24
C ILE A 270 -11.21 -20.47 -5.45
N LEU A 271 -11.82 -20.34 -6.64
CA LEU A 271 -13.04 -21.07 -7.01
C LEU A 271 -12.82 -22.59 -7.01
N GLY A 272 -11.65 -23.04 -7.46
CA GLY A 272 -11.23 -24.45 -7.39
C GLY A 272 -11.15 -24.95 -5.95
N CYS A 273 -10.51 -24.21 -5.03
CA CYS A 273 -10.48 -24.57 -3.61
C CYS A 273 -11.89 -24.60 -2.99
N LEU A 274 -12.75 -23.62 -3.29
CA LEU A 274 -14.12 -23.56 -2.78
C LEU A 274 -15.00 -24.72 -3.29
N THR A 275 -14.76 -25.20 -4.52
CA THR A 275 -15.49 -26.33 -5.11
C THR A 275 -14.90 -27.69 -4.71
N THR A 276 -13.58 -27.79 -4.50
CA THR A 276 -12.93 -29.01 -3.96
C THR A 276 -13.29 -29.22 -2.48
N CYS A 277 -13.48 -28.14 -1.70
CA CYS A 277 -14.07 -28.24 -0.36
C CYS A 277 -15.54 -28.72 -0.36
N ARG A 278 -16.22 -28.75 -1.52
CA ARG A 278 -17.58 -29.33 -1.68
C ARG A 278 -17.58 -30.75 -2.25
N VAL A 279 -16.46 -31.27 -2.73
CA VAL A 279 -16.36 -32.63 -3.29
C VAL A 279 -15.20 -33.35 -2.60
N ALA A 280 -15.53 -34.15 -1.59
CA ALA A 280 -14.62 -35.16 -1.06
C ALA A 280 -14.11 -36.08 -2.20
N PRO A 281 -12.89 -36.63 -2.13
CA PRO A 281 -12.27 -37.28 -3.28
C PRO A 281 -13.07 -38.52 -3.70
N LEU A 282 -13.57 -38.51 -4.93
CA LEU A 282 -13.96 -39.74 -5.63
C LEU A 282 -12.70 -40.59 -5.83
N SER A 283 -12.75 -41.82 -5.36
CA SER A 283 -11.73 -42.85 -5.57
C SER A 283 -11.39 -43.00 -7.05
N HIS A 284 -10.08 -43.08 -7.34
CA HIS A 284 -9.53 -43.35 -8.66
C HIS A 284 -10.17 -44.59 -9.32
N PRO A 285 -10.58 -44.53 -10.59
CA PRO A 285 -10.64 -45.71 -11.43
C PRO A 285 -9.29 -45.95 -12.10
N THR A 286 -8.74 -47.14 -11.88
CA THR A 286 -7.54 -47.69 -12.52
C THR A 286 -7.76 -47.78 -14.03
N SER A 287 -7.01 -47.03 -14.84
CA SER A 287 -6.96 -47.24 -16.30
C SER A 287 -5.74 -48.07 -16.69
N GLN A 288 -5.99 -49.35 -16.99
CA GLN A 288 -5.06 -50.18 -17.77
C GLN A 288 -5.12 -49.73 -19.24
N VAL A 289 -3.97 -49.46 -19.84
CA VAL A 289 -3.79 -49.26 -21.28
C VAL A 289 -3.23 -50.57 -21.88
N PRO A 290 -3.87 -51.21 -22.87
CA PRO A 290 -3.24 -52.28 -23.63
C PRO A 290 -2.48 -51.71 -24.84
N ASN A 291 -1.31 -52.29 -25.06
CA ASN A 291 -0.32 -52.01 -26.11
C ASN A 291 -0.88 -52.00 -27.54
N ALA A 292 -0.47 -51.00 -28.33
CA ALA A 292 -0.49 -51.06 -29.79
C ALA A 292 0.93 -51.25 -30.33
N ASN A 293 1.08 -52.29 -31.14
CA ASN A 293 2.32 -52.82 -31.69
C ASN A 293 2.85 -52.03 -32.92
N LEU A 294 4.20 -52.05 -33.06
CA LEU A 294 5.01 -52.26 -34.28
C LEU A 294 5.01 -51.22 -35.44
N VAL A 295 5.98 -50.30 -35.36
CA VAL A 295 7.14 -50.03 -36.26
C VAL A 295 7.10 -50.29 -37.79
N SER A 296 7.62 -49.25 -38.51
CA SER A 296 8.22 -49.16 -39.88
C SER A 296 7.27 -49.09 -41.08
N VAL A 297 7.15 -47.97 -41.80
CA VAL A 297 8.10 -47.19 -42.64
C VAL A 297 8.61 -47.99 -43.85
N ALA A 298 7.94 -47.79 -45.00
CA ALA A 298 8.51 -47.93 -46.33
C ALA A 298 7.77 -46.98 -47.29
N ASN A 299 8.50 -46.01 -47.86
CA ASN A 299 8.03 -45.12 -48.92
C ASN A 299 9.18 -44.92 -49.92
N ILE A 300 9.01 -45.42 -51.15
CA ILE A 300 9.71 -45.09 -52.40
C ILE A 300 8.70 -45.49 -53.50
N GLY A 301 8.29 -44.74 -54.50
CA GLY A 301 8.62 -43.42 -55.03
C GLY A 301 8.20 -43.39 -56.52
N GLY A 302 7.54 -42.32 -56.97
CA GLY A 302 7.52 -41.88 -58.38
C GLY A 302 6.36 -42.34 -59.28
N ALA A 303 5.45 -41.41 -59.63
CA ALA A 303 5.31 -40.87 -61.00
C ALA A 303 3.91 -40.25 -61.28
N THR A 304 3.93 -39.17 -62.06
CA THR A 304 2.87 -38.53 -62.87
C THR A 304 1.91 -37.51 -62.23
N ALA A 305 2.00 -36.28 -62.76
CA ALA A 305 0.99 -35.21 -62.76
C ALA A 305 0.31 -35.18 -64.17
N PRO A 306 -0.57 -34.22 -64.55
CA PRO A 306 -1.28 -33.16 -63.80
C PRO A 306 -2.80 -33.04 -64.17
N ARG A 307 -3.62 -32.33 -63.37
CA ARG A 307 -4.74 -31.48 -63.88
C ARG A 307 -5.43 -30.60 -62.81
N SER A 308 -5.33 -29.28 -63.06
CA SER A 308 -6.34 -28.20 -62.96
C SER A 308 -7.19 -27.92 -61.69
N LEU A 309 -7.07 -26.65 -61.26
CA LEU A 309 -8.08 -25.71 -60.72
C LEU A 309 -8.92 -26.11 -59.49
N ASN A 310 -8.77 -25.33 -58.41
CA ASN A 310 -9.80 -24.36 -58.00
C ASN A 310 -9.29 -23.43 -56.89
N LEU A 311 -9.49 -22.12 -57.08
CA LEU A 311 -9.40 -21.10 -56.03
C LEU A 311 -10.54 -21.30 -55.02
N LYS A 312 -10.25 -21.12 -53.72
CA LYS A 312 -11.20 -20.48 -52.80
C LYS A 312 -10.50 -19.91 -51.57
N TYR A 313 -10.73 -18.61 -51.38
CA TYR A 313 -10.45 -17.79 -50.21
C TYR A 313 -10.97 -18.42 -48.91
N SER A 314 -10.25 -18.24 -47.81
CA SER A 314 -10.81 -18.29 -46.45
C SER A 314 -10.01 -17.36 -45.53
N THR A 315 -10.67 -16.25 -45.21
CA THR A 315 -10.32 -15.23 -44.21
C THR A 315 -10.37 -15.79 -42.77
N PRO A 316 -9.66 -15.15 -41.80
CA PRO A 316 -9.65 -15.55 -40.40
C PRO A 316 -10.93 -15.15 -39.66
N ILE A 317 -11.44 -16.04 -38.80
CA ILE A 317 -12.66 -15.86 -38.01
C ILE A 317 -12.35 -15.28 -36.62
N TYR A 318 -12.79 -14.02 -36.45
CA TYR A 318 -13.45 -13.35 -35.31
C TYR A 318 -13.22 -13.80 -33.85
N LEU A 319 -12.87 -12.80 -33.03
CA LEU A 319 -13.35 -12.64 -31.65
C LEU A 319 -13.80 -11.18 -31.46
N GLU A 320 -15.10 -10.98 -31.35
CA GLU A 320 -15.81 -9.85 -30.72
C GLU A 320 -17.25 -10.32 -30.42
N PRO A 321 -18.02 -9.62 -29.57
CA PRO A 321 -17.65 -8.57 -28.61
C PRO A 321 -17.72 -9.03 -27.15
#